data_AF-A0A5C4X3K0-F1
#
_entry.id   AF-A0A5C4X3K0-F1
#
_cell.length_a   1.000
_cell.length_b   1.000
_cell.length_c   1.000
_cell.angle_alpha   90.00
_cell.angle_beta   90.00
_cell.angle_gamma   90.00
#
_symmetry.space_group_name_H-M   'P 1'
#
loop_
_entity.id
_entity.type
_entity.pdbx_description
1 polymer ?
#
loop_
_entity_poly.entity_id
_entity_poly.type
_entity_poly.pdbx_seq_one_letter_code
_entity_poly.pdbx_strand_id
1 'polypeptide(L)'
;MADVQPFPFASLDELKARWPDFPVGAEKYAETLLEDGSQFILDVCPSAANASEATRRRVLCAVVKRRMDAEQSDLAGLASASTTTGPFAESVTPANPDGDFFLKKSERRSLGEGQQKAFGVKIADTGCVDHRPWCSLAFGATYCSCGADLTLEGPLWEA
;
A
#
# COMPACT_ATOMS: atom_id res chain seq x y z
N MET A 1 -9.00 11.08 4.05
CA MET A 1 -8.82 9.69 3.59
C MET A 1 -8.97 9.73 2.08
N ALA A 2 -8.09 9.11 1.31
CA ALA A 2 -8.20 9.15 -0.14
C ALA A 2 -9.52 8.48 -0.56
N ASP A 3 -10.34 9.16 -1.36
CA ASP A 3 -11.58 8.62 -1.91
C ASP A 3 -11.25 7.54 -2.95
N VAL A 4 -10.91 6.34 -2.48
CA VAL A 4 -10.53 5.22 -3.33
C VAL A 4 -11.80 4.58 -3.89
N GLN A 5 -12.07 4.83 -5.17
CA GLN A 5 -13.15 4.19 -5.91
C GLN A 5 -12.63 3.01 -6.74
N PRO A 6 -13.41 1.92 -6.90
CA PRO A 6 -14.69 1.64 -6.21
C PRO A 6 -14.48 1.20 -4.75
N PHE A 7 -15.40 1.62 -3.86
CA PHE A 7 -15.53 1.12 -2.48
C PHE A 7 -16.91 0.46 -2.33
N PRO A 8 -17.02 -0.78 -1.84
CA PRO A 8 -15.96 -1.73 -1.49
C PRO A 8 -15.14 -2.21 -2.70
N PHE A 9 -13.93 -2.76 -2.49
CA PHE A 9 -13.04 -3.19 -3.59
C PHE A 9 -13.52 -4.41 -4.38
N ALA A 10 -14.55 -5.11 -3.91
CA ALA A 10 -15.14 -6.26 -4.55
C ALA A 10 -16.63 -6.34 -4.21
N SER A 11 -17.42 -6.81 -5.16
CA SER A 11 -18.85 -7.12 -4.94
C SER A 11 -19.05 -8.56 -4.46
N LEU A 12 -20.24 -8.86 -3.94
CA LEU A 12 -20.58 -10.19 -3.46
C LEU A 12 -20.60 -11.24 -4.59
N ASP A 13 -21.06 -10.86 -5.79
CA ASP A 13 -20.98 -11.72 -6.98
C ASP A 13 -19.54 -12.08 -7.35
N GLU A 14 -18.62 -11.13 -7.24
CA GLU A 14 -17.19 -11.36 -7.52
C GLU A 14 -16.50 -12.24 -6.47
N LEU A 15 -16.99 -12.20 -5.23
CA LEU A 15 -16.57 -13.09 -4.16
C LEU A 15 -17.07 -14.52 -4.44
N LYS A 16 -18.37 -14.69 -4.73
CA LYS A 16 -18.98 -15.98 -5.07
C LYS A 16 -18.34 -16.62 -6.31
N ALA A 17 -18.06 -15.82 -7.35
CA ALA A 17 -17.39 -16.31 -8.56
C ALA A 17 -15.99 -16.88 -8.29
N ARG A 18 -15.32 -16.44 -7.22
CA ARG A 18 -13.98 -16.91 -6.81
C ARG A 18 -14.02 -17.99 -5.74
N TRP A 19 -15.18 -18.22 -5.12
CA TRP A 19 -15.35 -19.14 -4.02
C TRP A 19 -16.56 -20.06 -4.26
N PRO A 20 -16.34 -21.24 -4.87
CA PRO A 20 -17.43 -22.17 -5.19
C PRO A 20 -18.11 -22.75 -3.94
N ASP A 21 -17.38 -22.96 -2.85
CA ASP A 21 -17.89 -23.47 -1.57
C ASP A 21 -18.40 -22.36 -0.62
N PHE A 22 -19.01 -21.29 -1.15
CA PHE A 22 -19.50 -20.20 -0.32
C PHE A 22 -20.64 -20.65 0.60
N PRO A 23 -20.59 -20.37 1.92
CA PRO A 23 -21.60 -20.83 2.87
C PRO A 23 -22.99 -20.22 2.59
N VAL A 24 -24.00 -21.08 2.49
CA VAL A 24 -25.38 -20.69 2.18
C VAL A 24 -25.95 -19.88 3.35
N GLY A 25 -26.50 -18.69 3.06
CA GLY A 25 -27.11 -17.80 4.07
C GLY A 25 -26.16 -16.79 4.71
N ALA A 26 -24.86 -16.81 4.38
CA ALA A 26 -23.87 -15.87 4.90
C ALA A 26 -23.74 -14.57 4.08
N GLU A 27 -24.70 -14.27 3.20
CA GLU A 27 -24.58 -13.18 2.21
C GLU A 27 -24.45 -11.82 2.88
N LYS A 28 -25.39 -11.46 3.76
CA LYS A 28 -25.34 -10.19 4.52
C LYS A 28 -24.07 -10.05 5.35
N TYR A 29 -23.60 -11.15 5.91
CA TYR A 29 -22.37 -11.17 6.69
C TYR A 29 -21.14 -10.91 5.80
N ALA A 30 -21.10 -11.54 4.63
CA ALA A 30 -20.04 -11.31 3.66
C ALA A 30 -20.03 -9.87 3.12
N GLU A 31 -21.19 -9.22 2.95
CA GLU A 31 -21.27 -7.79 2.58
C GLU A 31 -20.59 -6.91 3.62
N THR A 32 -20.93 -7.09 4.91
CA THR A 32 -20.30 -6.33 6.01
C THR A 32 -18.78 -6.59 6.05
N LEU A 33 -18.35 -7.85 5.90
CA LEU A 33 -16.92 -8.17 5.87
C LEU A 33 -16.18 -7.60 4.66
N LEU A 34 -16.85 -7.41 3.52
CA LEU A 34 -16.25 -6.77 2.35
C LEU A 34 -16.01 -5.28 2.60
N GLU A 35 -16.94 -4.60 3.28
CA GLU A 35 -16.79 -3.20 3.71
C GLU A 35 -15.66 -3.07 4.74
N ASP A 36 -15.74 -3.81 5.85
CA ASP A 36 -14.74 -3.78 6.92
C ASP A 36 -13.35 -4.20 6.42
N GLY A 37 -13.28 -5.24 5.60
CA GLY A 37 -12.03 -5.73 5.02
C GLY A 37 -11.40 -4.71 4.06
N SER A 38 -12.20 -3.93 3.34
CA SER A 38 -11.68 -2.88 2.46
C SER A 38 -11.12 -1.69 3.25
N GLN A 39 -11.77 -1.31 4.35
CA GLN A 39 -11.28 -0.30 5.28
C GLN A 39 -10.00 -0.77 5.96
N PHE A 40 -9.96 -2.01 6.45
CA PHE A 40 -8.77 -2.61 7.07
C PHE A 40 -7.55 -2.60 6.14
N ILE A 41 -7.74 -2.93 4.85
CA ILE A 41 -6.65 -2.90 3.87
C ILE A 41 -6.08 -1.47 3.72
N LEU A 42 -6.92 -0.44 3.73
CA LEU A 42 -6.48 0.95 3.63
C LEU A 42 -5.76 1.42 4.90
N ASP A 43 -6.23 0.99 6.07
CA ASP A 43 -5.64 1.36 7.36
C ASP A 43 -4.25 0.72 7.55
N VAL A 44 -4.10 -0.56 7.18
CA VAL A 44 -2.82 -1.28 7.30
C VAL A 44 -1.86 -0.92 6.17
N CYS A 45 -2.38 -0.74 4.96
CA CYS A 45 -1.58 -0.52 3.76
C CYS A 45 -2.10 0.70 2.97
N PRO A 46 -1.71 1.92 3.35
CA PRO A 46 -2.13 3.13 2.63
C PRO A 46 -1.72 3.14 1.15
N SER A 47 -0.66 2.41 0.78
CA SER A 47 -0.25 2.25 -0.62
C SER A 47 -1.26 1.47 -1.47
N ALA A 48 -2.16 0.72 -0.85
CA ALA A 48 -3.25 0.01 -1.54
C ALA A 48 -4.13 0.96 -2.36
N ALA A 49 -4.26 2.23 -1.95
CA ALA A 49 -4.98 3.26 -2.71
C ALA A 49 -4.44 3.42 -4.15
N ASN A 50 -3.14 3.19 -4.35
CA ASN A 50 -2.48 3.30 -5.66
C ASN A 50 -2.34 1.95 -6.39
N ALA A 51 -2.75 0.85 -5.76
CA ALA A 51 -2.67 -0.48 -6.38
C ALA A 51 -3.77 -0.65 -7.45
N SER A 52 -3.52 -1.51 -8.42
CA SER A 52 -4.51 -1.82 -9.45
C SER A 52 -5.78 -2.40 -8.84
N GLU A 53 -6.94 -2.05 -9.40
CA GLU A 53 -8.25 -2.50 -8.92
C GLU A 53 -8.33 -4.03 -8.87
N ALA A 54 -7.80 -4.71 -9.89
CA ALA A 54 -7.73 -6.17 -9.92
C ALA A 54 -6.92 -6.77 -8.75
N THR A 55 -5.85 -6.09 -8.32
CA THR A 55 -5.03 -6.53 -7.17
C THR A 55 -5.78 -6.33 -5.86
N ARG A 56 -6.39 -5.15 -5.67
CA ARG A 56 -7.22 -4.85 -4.49
C ARG A 56 -8.36 -5.85 -4.34
N ARG A 57 -9.11 -6.09 -5.42
CA ARG A 57 -10.21 -7.07 -5.49
C ARG A 57 -9.74 -8.48 -5.12
N ARG A 58 -8.65 -8.95 -5.72
CA ARG A 58 -8.10 -10.29 -5.45
C ARG A 58 -7.69 -10.45 -3.98
N VAL A 59 -7.04 -9.44 -3.40
CA VAL A 59 -6.59 -9.48 -2.00
C VAL A 59 -7.78 -9.42 -1.06
N LEU A 60 -8.76 -8.53 -1.29
CA LEU A 60 -9.97 -8.43 -0.47
C LEU A 60 -10.74 -9.75 -0.42
N CYS A 61 -11.04 -10.35 -1.59
CA CYS A 61 -11.73 -11.64 -1.64
C CYS A 61 -10.97 -12.74 -0.86
N ALA A 62 -9.63 -12.75 -0.95
CA ALA A 62 -8.81 -13.73 -0.25
C ALA A 62 -8.76 -13.49 1.26
N VAL A 63 -8.83 -12.25 1.72
CA VAL A 63 -8.86 -11.88 3.14
C VAL A 63 -10.22 -12.25 3.75
N VAL A 64 -11.33 -11.87 3.10
CA VAL A 64 -12.69 -12.18 3.55
C VAL A 64 -12.91 -13.69 3.59
N LYS A 65 -12.45 -14.42 2.57
CA LYS A 65 -12.52 -15.89 2.57
C LYS A 65 -11.82 -16.48 3.80
N ARG A 66 -10.59 -16.06 4.08
CA ARG A 66 -9.84 -16.56 5.25
C ARG A 66 -10.49 -16.19 6.57
N ARG A 67 -11.07 -14.99 6.67
CA ARG A 67 -11.81 -14.54 7.86
C ARG A 67 -13.00 -15.46 8.13
N MET A 68 -13.79 -15.75 7.10
CA MET A 68 -14.95 -16.64 7.20
C MET A 68 -14.55 -18.11 7.46
N ASP A 69 -13.48 -18.61 6.85
CA ASP A 69 -12.96 -19.97 7.07
C ASP A 69 -12.46 -20.15 8.52
N ALA A 70 -11.82 -19.13 9.10
CA ALA A 70 -11.30 -19.14 10.46
C ALA A 70 -12.41 -19.19 11.53
N GLU A 71 -13.62 -18.68 11.24
CA GLU A 71 -14.76 -18.79 12.16
C GLU A 71 -15.45 -20.15 12.09
N GLN A 72 -15.41 -20.83 10.94
CA GLN A 72 -16.10 -22.10 10.75
C GLN A 72 -15.30 -23.31 11.25
N SER A 73 -14.01 -23.14 11.54
CA SER A 73 -13.20 -24.25 11.99
C SER A 73 -12.17 -23.83 13.03
N ASP A 74 -12.22 -24.50 14.19
CA ASP A 74 -11.18 -24.46 15.24
C ASP A 74 -9.79 -24.91 14.74
N LEU A 75 -9.69 -25.39 13.48
CA LEU A 75 -8.49 -25.91 12.84
C LEU A 75 -8.00 -25.09 11.63
N ALA A 76 -8.82 -24.24 10.99
CA ALA A 76 -8.37 -23.40 9.85
C ALA A 76 -7.67 -22.14 10.33
N GLY A 77 -6.57 -22.36 11.01
CA GLY A 77 -5.62 -21.33 11.36
C GLY A 77 -4.22 -21.88 11.48
N LEU A 78 -3.98 -23.18 11.48
CA LEU A 78 -2.69 -23.80 11.79
C LEU A 78 -1.46 -23.17 11.09
N ALA A 79 -0.66 -22.40 11.84
CA ALA A 79 0.69 -21.97 11.46
C ALA A 79 1.66 -23.15 11.50
N SER A 80 1.43 -24.11 12.40
CA SER A 80 2.26 -25.28 12.63
C SER A 80 1.44 -26.34 13.33
N ALA A 81 1.28 -27.52 12.73
CA ALA A 81 0.79 -28.73 13.39
C ALA A 81 1.98 -29.65 13.54
N SER A 82 2.58 -29.70 14.73
CA SER A 82 3.36 -30.90 15.07
C SER A 82 2.33 -31.89 15.59
N THR A 83 2.22 -33.08 15.02
CA THR A 83 1.35 -34.15 15.53
C THR A 83 2.25 -35.18 16.11
N THR A 84 2.12 -35.41 17.41
CA THR A 84 3.05 -36.32 18.03
C THR A 84 2.20 -37.18 19.03
N THR A 85 2.16 -38.51 18.77
CA THR A 85 1.39 -39.60 19.41
C THR A 85 2.29 -40.61 20.16
N GLY A 86 2.36 -40.55 21.49
CA GLY A 86 3.15 -41.44 22.36
C GLY A 86 4.38 -40.74 22.96
N PRO A 87 5.64 -41.19 22.72
CA PRO A 87 6.86 -40.35 22.79
C PRO A 87 6.84 -39.25 21.72
N PHE A 88 5.67 -38.65 21.58
CA PHE A 88 5.34 -37.77 20.56
C PHE A 88 4.21 -36.86 21.13
N ALA A 89 4.39 -35.54 21.05
CA ALA A 89 3.56 -34.41 21.50
C ALA A 89 2.99 -33.55 20.35
N GLU A 90 1.68 -33.53 20.12
CA GLU A 90 1.07 -32.65 19.11
C GLU A 90 0.97 -31.18 19.56
N SER A 91 1.70 -30.26 18.93
CA SER A 91 1.58 -28.80 19.09
C SER A 91 0.94 -28.17 17.85
N VAL A 92 -0.34 -27.86 17.95
CA VAL A 92 -1.12 -27.09 16.97
C VAL A 92 -0.99 -25.62 17.36
N THR A 93 -0.23 -24.82 16.62
CA THR A 93 -0.20 -23.35 16.77
C THR A 93 -1.15 -22.73 15.76
N PRO A 94 -2.33 -22.23 16.17
CA PRO A 94 -3.17 -21.43 15.29
C PRO A 94 -2.44 -20.12 14.94
N ALA A 95 -2.30 -19.83 13.65
CA ALA A 95 -1.75 -18.61 13.08
C ALA A 95 -2.66 -17.39 13.30
N ASN A 96 -3.94 -17.60 13.56
CA ASN A 96 -4.93 -16.55 13.78
C ASN A 96 -5.98 -16.98 14.82
N PRO A 97 -5.62 -17.06 16.11
CA PRO A 97 -6.53 -17.51 17.17
C PRO A 97 -7.68 -16.53 17.45
N ASP A 98 -7.47 -15.22 17.25
CA ASP A 98 -8.49 -14.19 17.47
C ASP A 98 -9.49 -14.10 16.31
N GLY A 99 -9.20 -14.77 15.17
CA GLY A 99 -10.06 -14.75 14.00
C GLY A 99 -10.04 -13.43 13.24
N ASP A 100 -9.20 -12.45 13.58
CA ASP A 100 -9.16 -11.12 12.95
C ASP A 100 -8.71 -11.14 11.47
N PHE A 101 -8.89 -10.02 10.77
CA PHE A 101 -8.33 -9.84 9.43
C PHE A 101 -6.80 -9.81 9.46
N PHE A 102 -6.16 -10.55 8.56
CA PHE A 102 -4.71 -10.50 8.38
C PHE A 102 -4.28 -10.53 6.92
N LEU A 103 -3.20 -9.81 6.61
CA LEU A 103 -2.57 -9.76 5.30
C LEU A 103 -1.29 -10.59 5.29
N LYS A 104 -1.15 -11.47 4.28
CA LYS A 104 0.10 -12.20 4.05
C LYS A 104 1.18 -11.25 3.54
N LYS A 105 2.45 -11.58 3.80
CA LYS A 105 3.61 -10.80 3.32
C LYS A 105 3.60 -10.59 1.79
N SER A 106 3.17 -11.59 1.03
CA SER A 106 3.04 -11.50 -0.43
C SER A 106 1.91 -10.55 -0.87
N GLU A 107 0.81 -10.49 -0.13
CA GLU A 107 -0.32 -9.60 -0.41
C GLU A 107 0.06 -8.14 -0.11
N ARG A 108 0.70 -7.89 1.03
CA ARG A 108 1.30 -6.59 1.37
C ARG A 108 2.23 -6.08 0.26
N ARG A 109 3.12 -6.95 -0.22
CA ARG A 109 4.01 -6.65 -1.35
C ARG A 109 3.27 -6.34 -2.65
N SER A 110 2.17 -7.02 -2.92
CA SER A 110 1.34 -6.77 -4.12
C SER A 110 0.54 -5.46 -4.02
N LEU A 111 0.20 -5.03 -2.81
CA LEU A 111 -0.45 -3.73 -2.52
C LEU A 111 0.55 -2.55 -2.51
N GLY A 112 1.82 -2.81 -2.86
CA GLY A 112 2.86 -1.79 -2.97
C GLY A 112 3.64 -1.54 -1.68
N GLU A 113 3.37 -2.29 -0.61
CA GLU A 113 4.06 -2.17 0.66
C GLU A 113 5.40 -2.91 0.63
N GLY A 114 6.47 -2.31 1.17
CA GLY A 114 7.80 -2.94 1.23
C GLY A 114 8.53 -3.05 -0.13
N GLN A 115 8.03 -2.39 -1.17
CA GLN A 115 8.78 -2.17 -2.42
C GLN A 115 9.75 -1.01 -2.21
N GLN A 116 11.05 -1.22 -2.42
CA GLN A 116 12.01 -0.11 -2.43
C GLN A 116 11.69 0.82 -3.61
N LYS A 117 11.42 2.09 -3.31
CA LYS A 117 11.25 3.14 -4.32
C LYS A 117 12.51 4.01 -4.31
N ALA A 118 13.12 4.20 -5.48
CA ALA A 118 14.14 5.23 -5.63
C ALA A 118 13.44 6.58 -5.52
N PHE A 119 13.86 7.41 -4.56
CA PHE A 119 13.47 8.81 -4.49
C PHE A 119 14.71 9.67 -4.64
N GLY A 120 14.62 10.71 -5.47
CA GLY A 120 15.65 11.73 -5.58
C GLY A 120 15.14 12.99 -4.90
N VAL A 121 15.85 13.47 -3.88
CA VAL A 121 15.65 14.82 -3.36
C VAL A 121 16.61 15.72 -4.11
N LYS A 122 16.11 16.81 -4.71
CA LYS A 122 17.00 17.87 -5.20
C LYS A 122 17.55 18.62 -3.99
N ILE A 123 18.85 18.44 -3.72
CA ILE A 123 19.52 19.03 -2.55
C ILE A 123 19.96 20.48 -2.85
N ALA A 124 20.06 20.86 -4.13
CA ALA A 124 20.32 22.23 -4.57
C ALA A 124 19.54 22.53 -5.85
N ASP A 125 19.03 23.76 -5.98
CA ASP A 125 18.57 24.29 -7.26
C ASP A 125 19.81 24.68 -8.09
N THR A 126 20.35 23.73 -8.83
CA THR A 126 21.51 23.96 -9.72
C THR A 126 21.10 24.71 -11.00
N GLY A 127 19.87 25.24 -11.06
CA GLY A 127 19.28 25.79 -12.28
C GLY A 127 19.40 27.30 -12.46
N CYS A 128 19.62 28.07 -11.39
CA CYS A 128 19.77 29.52 -11.50
C CYS A 128 21.20 29.95 -11.13
N VAL A 129 21.86 30.61 -12.07
CA VAL A 129 23.00 31.46 -11.76
C VAL A 129 22.45 32.61 -10.91
N ASP A 130 22.92 32.73 -9.67
CA ASP A 130 22.45 33.79 -8.77
C ASP A 130 22.89 35.16 -9.30
N HIS A 131 21.92 35.90 -9.84
CA HIS A 131 22.12 37.28 -10.29
C HIS A 131 21.87 38.26 -9.14
N ARG A 132 22.57 39.40 -9.16
CA ARG A 132 22.24 40.49 -8.24
C ARG A 132 20.84 41.04 -8.52
N PRO A 133 20.12 41.53 -7.51
CA PRO A 133 18.80 42.14 -7.70
C PRO A 133 18.83 43.40 -8.58
N TRP A 134 20.01 44.00 -8.77
CA TRP A 134 20.23 45.11 -9.71
C TRP A 134 20.89 44.69 -11.03
N CYS A 135 20.96 43.39 -11.33
CA CYS A 135 21.41 42.92 -12.64
C CYS A 135 20.42 43.39 -13.72
N SER A 136 20.93 43.74 -14.90
CA SER A 136 20.10 44.09 -16.05
C SER A 136 19.08 42.99 -16.40
N LEU A 137 19.40 41.71 -16.14
CA LEU A 137 18.46 40.59 -16.24
C LEU A 137 17.27 40.69 -15.29
N ALA A 138 17.48 41.17 -14.05
CA ALA A 138 16.40 41.40 -13.08
C ALA A 138 15.44 42.51 -13.54
N PHE A 139 15.87 43.36 -14.48
CA PHE A 139 15.08 44.41 -15.10
C PHE A 139 14.62 44.07 -16.54
N GLY A 140 14.75 42.81 -16.97
CA GLY A 140 14.23 42.33 -18.26
C GLY A 140 15.15 42.53 -19.47
N ALA A 141 16.42 42.88 -19.28
CA ALA A 141 17.40 42.89 -20.36
C ALA A 141 17.79 41.46 -20.77
N THR A 142 18.32 41.30 -21.98
CA THR A 142 18.81 40.01 -22.51
C THR A 142 20.29 39.77 -22.21
N TYR A 143 20.91 40.54 -21.33
CA TYR A 143 22.33 40.43 -21.00
C TYR A 143 22.58 40.58 -19.49
N CYS A 144 23.56 39.83 -18.97
CA CYS A 144 23.99 39.94 -17.58
C CYS A 144 24.98 41.08 -17.39
N SER A 145 24.59 42.03 -16.54
CA SER A 145 25.45 43.14 -16.09
C SER A 145 25.95 42.93 -14.67
N CYS A 146 26.01 41.71 -14.15
CA CYS A 146 26.66 41.43 -12.88
C CYS A 146 27.80 40.41 -13.03
N GLY A 147 28.06 39.95 -14.26
CA GLY A 147 29.11 39.00 -14.58
C GLY A 147 28.85 37.56 -14.14
N ALA A 148 27.68 37.27 -13.55
CA ALA A 148 27.36 35.93 -13.06
C ALA A 148 27.26 34.88 -14.19
N ASP A 149 26.84 35.29 -15.40
CA ASP A 149 26.83 34.41 -16.58
C ASP A 149 28.23 33.96 -17.01
N LEU A 150 29.26 34.74 -16.68
CA LEU A 150 30.64 34.44 -17.07
C LEU A 150 31.31 33.48 -16.09
N THR A 151 30.89 33.48 -14.82
CA THR A 151 31.47 32.64 -13.76
C THR A 151 30.67 31.37 -13.52
N LEU A 152 29.40 31.34 -13.92
CA LEU A 152 28.47 30.23 -13.66
C LEU A 152 28.27 29.90 -12.17
N GLU A 153 28.78 30.76 -11.28
CA GLU A 153 28.78 30.58 -9.82
C GLU A 153 28.20 31.80 -9.10
N GLY A 154 28.34 33.01 -9.65
CA GLY A 154 27.83 34.25 -9.04
C GLY A 154 28.48 35.54 -9.53
N PRO A 155 28.02 36.73 -9.09
CA PRO A 155 28.44 38.02 -9.63
C PRO A 155 29.95 38.32 -9.51
N LEU A 156 30.56 38.89 -10.57
CA LEU A 156 32.02 39.11 -10.68
C LEU A 156 32.58 40.30 -9.88
N TRP A 157 31.78 41.32 -9.55
CA TRP A 157 32.29 42.54 -8.89
C TRP A 157 31.69 42.79 -7.49
N GLU A 158 32.64 43.01 -6.56
CA GLU A 158 32.64 43.36 -5.13
C GLU A 158 31.56 42.78 -4.21
N ALA A 159 32.04 41.98 -3.25
CA ALA A 159 31.35 41.40 -2.11
C ALA A 159 30.41 42.37 -1.38
#